data_AF-A0A4Y3HYF2-F1
#
_entry.id   AF-A0A4Y3HYF2-F1
#
_cell.length_a   1.000
_cell.length_b   1.000
_cell.length_c   1.000
_cell.angle_alpha   90.00
_cell.angle_beta   90.00
_cell.angle_gamma   90.00
#
_symmetry.space_group_name_H-M   'P 1'
#
loop_
_entity.id
_entity.type
_entity.pdbx_description
1 polymer ?
#
loop_
_entity_poly.entity_id
_entity_poly.type
_entity_poly.pdbx_seq_one_letter_code
_entity_poly.pdbx_strand_id
1 'polypeptide(L)'
;MRTDGNFGSTIGYEPNQHQEWAQQPEFSEPPLELQSVATHWDHREDDDYFTQAGNLFRIMPEDEKQRLFDNTARAMDGVSIHIKHKHIAHALQADTAYGEGLAKAMEINIEDITQ
;
A
#
# COMPACT_ATOMS: atom_id res chain seq x y z
N MET A 1 21.36 -25.23 -1.71
CA MET A 1 21.60 -26.62 -2.15
C MET A 1 21.17 -26.73 -3.61
N ARG A 2 22.08 -26.99 -4.55
CA ARG A 2 21.76 -27.13 -5.99
C ARG A 2 21.55 -28.62 -6.33
N THR A 3 20.36 -28.99 -6.80
CA THR A 3 19.92 -30.41 -6.95
C THR A 3 19.28 -30.74 -8.30
N ASP A 4 19.30 -29.80 -9.25
CA ASP A 4 18.66 -29.88 -10.58
C ASP A 4 19.62 -30.33 -11.70
N GLY A 5 20.86 -30.72 -11.36
CA GLY A 5 21.91 -31.04 -12.33
C GLY A 5 22.66 -29.82 -12.89
N ASN A 6 22.21 -28.59 -12.60
CA ASN A 6 22.91 -27.32 -12.89
C ASN A 6 23.46 -27.20 -14.32
N PHE A 7 22.70 -27.65 -15.32
CA PHE A 7 23.11 -27.63 -16.73
C PHE A 7 24.42 -28.37 -17.03
N GLY A 8 24.90 -29.24 -16.13
CA GLY A 8 26.08 -30.08 -16.36
C GLY A 8 27.33 -29.28 -16.76
N SER A 9 27.92 -29.65 -17.90
CA SER A 9 29.08 -28.98 -18.50
C SER A 9 28.71 -28.01 -19.61
N THR A 10 27.41 -27.66 -19.76
CA THR A 10 26.99 -26.65 -20.73
C THR A 10 27.73 -25.35 -20.47
N ILE A 11 28.21 -24.71 -21.54
CA ILE A 11 29.01 -23.48 -21.46
C ILE A 11 28.20 -22.41 -20.73
N GLY A 12 28.72 -21.87 -19.62
CA GLY A 12 27.98 -20.95 -18.75
C GLY A 12 28.05 -19.46 -19.15
N TYR A 13 28.43 -19.13 -20.38
CA TYR A 13 28.58 -17.76 -20.86
C TYR A 13 27.98 -17.54 -22.26
N GLU A 14 27.58 -16.30 -22.53
CA GLU A 14 27.10 -15.78 -23.82
C GLU A 14 27.79 -14.41 -24.06
N PRO A 15 28.16 -14.05 -25.30
CA PRO A 15 28.04 -14.80 -26.55
C PRO A 15 29.03 -15.96 -26.65
N ASN A 16 28.62 -17.08 -27.27
CA ASN A 16 29.46 -18.26 -27.48
C ASN A 16 29.27 -18.87 -28.89
N GLN A 17 30.25 -19.65 -29.34
CA GLN A 17 30.23 -20.29 -30.67
C GLN A 17 29.26 -21.47 -30.80
N HIS A 18 28.61 -21.87 -29.69
CA HIS A 18 27.76 -23.06 -29.60
C HIS A 18 26.26 -22.73 -29.54
N GLN A 19 25.89 -21.45 -29.63
CA GLN A 19 24.50 -20.96 -29.59
C GLN A 19 23.73 -21.31 -28.31
N GLU A 20 24.44 -21.68 -27.23
CA GLU A 20 23.83 -21.88 -25.92
C GLU A 20 23.39 -20.53 -25.34
N TRP A 21 22.23 -20.50 -24.68
CA TRP A 21 21.62 -19.31 -24.05
C TRP A 21 21.22 -18.19 -25.02
N ALA A 22 20.89 -18.53 -26.27
CA ALA A 22 20.47 -17.56 -27.27
C ALA A 22 19.23 -16.74 -26.85
N GLN A 23 19.28 -15.42 -27.05
CA GLN A 23 18.15 -14.52 -26.85
C GLN A 23 17.02 -14.77 -27.86
N GLN A 24 15.78 -14.41 -27.48
CA GLN A 24 14.58 -14.50 -28.32
C GLN A 24 14.00 -13.09 -28.55
N PRO A 25 14.52 -12.31 -29.53
CA PRO A 25 14.16 -10.91 -29.74
C PRO A 25 12.69 -10.69 -30.13
N GLU A 26 12.00 -11.73 -30.62
CA GLU A 26 10.57 -11.71 -30.93
C GLU A 26 9.67 -11.46 -29.70
N PHE A 27 10.22 -11.59 -28.48
CA PHE A 27 9.54 -11.29 -27.23
C PHE A 27 10.00 -9.96 -26.60
N SER A 28 10.65 -9.07 -27.36
CA SER A 28 11.04 -7.76 -26.85
C SER A 28 9.84 -6.98 -26.34
N GLU A 29 9.96 -6.41 -25.14
CA GLU A 29 9.00 -5.44 -24.62
C GLU A 29 8.99 -4.17 -25.49
N PRO A 30 7.84 -3.47 -25.59
CA PRO A 30 7.78 -2.18 -26.26
C PRO A 30 8.58 -1.13 -25.47
N PRO A 31 9.17 -0.12 -26.13
CA PRO A 31 9.80 1.00 -25.44
C PRO A 31 8.80 1.76 -24.55
N LEU A 32 9.23 2.11 -23.32
CA LEU A 32 8.49 3.00 -22.43
C LEU A 32 8.99 4.44 -22.62
N GLU A 33 8.10 5.35 -23.00
CA GLU A 33 8.42 6.78 -23.05
C GLU A 33 8.68 7.30 -21.64
N LEU A 34 9.82 7.95 -21.44
CA LEU A 34 10.17 8.59 -20.18
C LEU A 34 10.03 10.10 -20.31
N GLN A 35 9.41 10.71 -19.30
CA GLN A 35 9.32 12.15 -19.17
C GLN A 35 10.11 12.57 -17.94
N SER A 36 10.75 13.74 -18.01
CA SER A 36 11.50 14.37 -16.92
C SER A 36 12.90 13.79 -16.63
N VAL A 37 13.55 14.35 -15.60
CA VAL A 37 14.93 14.02 -15.19
C VAL A 37 14.98 12.94 -14.12
N ALA A 38 16.11 12.21 -14.08
CA ALA A 38 16.42 11.33 -12.97
C ALA A 38 16.78 12.16 -11.72
N THR A 39 15.89 12.14 -10.73
CA THR A 39 16.08 12.82 -9.43
C THR A 39 15.25 12.12 -8.35
N HIS A 40 15.36 12.57 -7.11
CA HIS A 40 14.51 12.13 -6.00
C HIS A 40 13.18 12.89 -6.03
N TRP A 41 12.19 12.37 -6.76
CA TRP A 41 10.84 12.93 -6.82
C TRP A 41 10.10 12.75 -5.49
N ASP A 42 9.42 13.80 -5.01
CA ASP A 42 8.58 13.73 -3.82
C ASP A 42 7.18 13.26 -4.22
N HIS A 43 6.78 12.07 -3.77
CA HIS A 43 5.45 11.54 -4.04
C HIS A 43 4.33 12.30 -3.28
N ARG A 44 4.69 13.16 -2.33
CA ARG A 44 3.72 13.96 -1.56
C ARG A 44 3.18 15.16 -2.32
N GLU A 45 3.65 15.40 -3.55
CA GLU A 45 3.00 16.33 -4.46
C GLU A 45 1.57 15.91 -4.80
N ASP A 46 1.29 14.59 -4.79
CA ASP A 46 -0.07 14.07 -4.70
C ASP A 46 -0.45 13.92 -3.22
N ASP A 47 -1.38 14.76 -2.78
CA ASP A 47 -1.86 14.83 -1.39
C ASP A 47 -3.27 14.23 -1.20
N ASP A 48 -3.84 13.59 -2.23
CA ASP A 48 -5.14 12.92 -2.13
C ASP A 48 -5.03 11.53 -1.48
N TYR A 49 -4.78 11.52 -0.18
CA TYR A 49 -4.64 10.28 0.59
C TYR A 49 -5.98 9.67 1.02
N PHE A 50 -7.06 10.45 1.02
CA PHE A 50 -8.26 10.12 1.79
C PHE A 50 -9.52 9.94 0.94
N THR A 51 -9.56 10.45 -0.30
CA THR A 51 -10.77 10.37 -1.14
C THR A 51 -11.16 8.91 -1.40
N GLN A 52 -10.21 8.05 -1.75
CA GLN A 52 -10.51 6.63 -2.02
C GLN A 52 -10.99 5.89 -0.78
N ALA A 53 -10.38 6.14 0.39
CA ALA A 53 -10.80 5.52 1.64
C ALA A 53 -12.20 5.97 2.06
N GLY A 54 -12.51 7.26 1.93
CA GLY A 54 -13.84 7.81 2.19
C GLY A 54 -14.90 7.23 1.25
N ASN A 55 -14.59 7.12 -0.04
CA ASN A 55 -15.46 6.47 -1.03
C ASN A 55 -15.79 5.03 -0.62
N LEU A 56 -14.77 4.25 -0.25
CA LEU A 56 -14.95 2.87 0.18
C LEU A 56 -15.82 2.79 1.45
N PHE A 57 -15.57 3.64 2.43
CA PHE A 57 -16.37 3.68 3.66
C PHE A 57 -17.85 4.01 3.39
N ARG A 58 -18.13 4.99 2.51
CA ARG A 58 -19.50 5.42 2.20
C ARG A 58 -20.36 4.34 1.53
N ILE A 59 -19.73 3.40 0.82
CA ILE A 59 -20.46 2.30 0.17
C ILE A 59 -20.66 1.08 1.10
N MET A 60 -20.02 1.06 2.28
CA MET A 60 -20.19 -0.03 3.23
C MET A 60 -21.59 0.00 3.86
N PRO A 61 -22.27 -1.16 3.94
CA PRO A 61 -23.43 -1.33 4.82
C PRO A 61 -23.09 -1.08 6.29
N GLU A 62 -24.09 -0.72 7.08
CA GLU A 62 -23.90 -0.34 8.50
C GLU A 62 -23.30 -1.47 9.36
N ASP A 63 -23.63 -2.73 9.08
CA ASP A 63 -23.03 -3.87 9.78
C ASP A 63 -21.53 -4.04 9.44
N GLU A 64 -21.13 -3.69 8.22
CA GLU A 64 -19.72 -3.72 7.82
C GLU A 64 -18.93 -2.56 8.45
N LYS A 65 -19.53 -1.36 8.50
CA LYS A 65 -18.96 -0.21 9.21
C LYS A 65 -18.73 -0.53 10.68
N GLN A 66 -19.70 -1.17 11.34
CA GLN A 66 -19.54 -1.58 12.74
C GLN A 66 -18.38 -2.59 12.89
N ARG A 67 -18.30 -3.61 12.02
CA ARG A 67 -17.15 -4.55 12.03
C ARG A 67 -15.82 -3.83 11.81
N LEU A 68 -15.77 -2.85 10.89
CA LEU A 68 -14.58 -2.03 10.64
C LEU A 68 -14.15 -1.30 11.91
N PHE A 69 -15.07 -0.64 12.61
CA PHE A 69 -14.76 0.07 13.85
C PHE A 69 -14.25 -0.89 14.94
N ASP A 70 -14.96 -2.00 15.17
CA ASP A 70 -14.62 -2.97 16.22
C ASP A 70 -13.28 -3.67 15.95
N ASN A 71 -13.01 -4.03 14.69
CA ASN A 71 -11.74 -4.63 14.29
C ASN A 71 -10.58 -3.66 14.51
N THR A 72 -10.76 -2.40 14.12
CA THR A 72 -9.73 -1.37 14.23
C THR A 72 -9.45 -1.02 15.70
N ALA A 73 -10.49 -0.87 16.52
CA ALA A 73 -10.32 -0.61 17.96
C ALA A 73 -9.57 -1.74 18.66
N ARG A 74 -9.92 -3.01 18.39
CA ARG A 74 -9.19 -4.17 18.94
C ARG A 74 -7.74 -4.23 18.49
N ALA A 75 -7.46 -3.90 17.23
CA ALA A 75 -6.09 -3.87 16.71
C ALA A 75 -5.24 -2.74 17.32
N MET A 76 -5.89 -1.69 17.83
CA MET A 76 -5.24 -0.54 18.46
C MET A 76 -5.14 -0.68 19.99
N ASP A 77 -5.53 -1.81 20.57
CA ASP A 77 -5.36 -2.03 22.01
C ASP A 77 -3.88 -2.00 22.41
N GLY A 78 -3.57 -1.35 23.54
CA GLY A 78 -2.19 -1.12 24.00
C GLY A 78 -1.36 -0.10 23.20
N VAL A 79 -1.89 0.48 22.12
CA VAL A 79 -1.19 1.53 21.34
C VAL A 79 -1.25 2.89 22.07
N SER A 80 -0.16 3.65 22.00
CA SER A 80 -0.06 5.00 22.57
C SER A 80 -1.15 5.95 22.07
N ILE A 81 -1.69 6.78 22.97
CA ILE A 81 -2.85 7.66 22.70
C ILE A 81 -2.67 8.59 21.49
N HIS A 82 -1.49 9.20 21.33
CA HIS A 82 -1.21 10.11 20.21
C HIS A 82 -1.24 9.40 18.84
N ILE A 83 -0.94 8.09 18.79
CA ILE A 83 -1.03 7.30 17.56
C ILE A 83 -2.51 7.01 17.24
N LYS A 84 -3.32 6.70 18.25
CA LYS A 84 -4.77 6.56 18.09
C LYS A 84 -5.40 7.85 17.57
N HIS A 85 -5.03 9.00 18.15
CA HIS A 85 -5.48 10.32 17.70
C HIS A 85 -5.12 10.56 16.23
N LYS A 86 -3.88 10.24 15.84
CA LYS A 86 -3.44 10.37 14.44
C LYS A 86 -4.26 9.51 13.48
N HIS A 87 -4.57 8.27 13.85
CA HIS A 87 -5.35 7.40 12.99
C HIS A 87 -6.78 7.92 12.79
N ILE A 88 -7.42 8.36 13.88
CA ILE A 88 -8.76 8.95 13.83
C ILE A 88 -8.75 10.27 13.04
N ALA A 89 -7.73 11.11 13.17
CA ALA A 89 -7.60 12.34 12.38
C ALA A 89 -7.50 12.05 10.86
N HIS A 90 -6.85 10.97 10.47
CA HIS A 90 -6.85 10.52 9.07
C HIS A 90 -8.20 9.95 8.64
N ALA A 91 -8.90 9.21 9.51
CA ALA A 91 -10.24 8.72 9.23
C ALA A 91 -11.25 9.87 9.08
N LEU A 92 -11.14 10.94 9.87
CA LEU A 92 -11.94 12.17 9.73
C LEU A 92 -11.73 12.86 8.39
N GLN A 93 -10.49 12.85 7.86
CA GLN A 93 -10.20 13.37 6.52
C GLN A 93 -10.79 12.50 5.40
N ALA A 94 -10.97 11.20 5.64
CA ALA A 94 -11.63 10.31 4.71
C ALA A 94 -13.15 10.46 4.73
N ASP A 95 -13.76 10.44 5.92
CA ASP A 95 -15.19 10.67 6.13
C ASP A 95 -15.44 11.00 7.61
N THR A 96 -16.26 12.02 7.90
CA THR A 96 -16.56 12.43 9.28
C THR A 96 -17.15 11.28 10.11
N ALA A 97 -18.09 10.50 9.56
CA ALA A 97 -18.71 9.39 10.27
C ALA A 97 -17.74 8.21 10.48
N TYR A 98 -16.73 8.07 9.61
CA TYR A 98 -15.66 7.10 9.83
C TYR A 98 -14.81 7.49 11.04
N GLY A 99 -14.34 8.73 11.08
CA GLY A 99 -13.55 9.23 12.22
C GLY A 99 -14.31 9.16 13.54
N GLU A 100 -15.57 9.60 13.57
CA GLU A 100 -16.43 9.52 14.76
C GLU A 100 -16.67 8.07 15.21
N GLY A 101 -16.89 7.16 14.26
CA GLY A 101 -17.06 5.73 14.54
C GLY A 101 -15.83 5.12 15.21
N LEU A 102 -14.63 5.46 14.74
CA LEU A 102 -13.38 5.02 15.36
C LEU A 102 -13.14 5.66 16.73
N ALA A 103 -13.40 6.96 16.88
CA ALA A 103 -13.25 7.64 18.17
C ALA A 103 -14.15 6.99 19.23
N LYS A 104 -15.41 6.72 18.88
CA LYS A 104 -16.36 6.03 19.76
C LYS A 104 -15.89 4.62 20.10
N ALA A 105 -15.44 3.84 19.13
CA ALA A 105 -15.01 2.46 19.35
C ALA A 105 -13.72 2.35 20.20
N MET A 106 -12.87 3.40 20.18
CA MET A 106 -11.65 3.48 20.99
C MET A 106 -11.83 4.25 22.31
N GLU A 107 -13.05 4.69 22.63
CA GLU A 107 -13.37 5.50 23.81
C GLU A 107 -12.56 6.81 23.90
N ILE A 108 -12.34 7.47 22.76
CA ILE A 108 -11.61 8.74 22.65
C ILE A 108 -12.61 9.87 22.40
N ASN A 109 -12.45 10.99 23.13
CA ASN A 109 -13.23 12.19 22.85
C ASN A 109 -12.76 12.79 21.52
N ILE A 110 -13.69 12.97 20.58
CA ILE A 110 -13.39 13.53 19.25
C ILE A 110 -12.84 14.96 19.34
N GLU A 111 -13.22 15.70 20.37
CA GLU A 111 -12.75 17.07 20.61
C GLU A 111 -11.23 17.14 20.88
N ASP A 112 -10.64 16.05 21.37
CA ASP A 112 -9.19 15.94 21.64
C ASP A 112 -8.36 15.76 20.33
N ILE A 113 -9.03 15.65 19.19
CA ILE A 113 -8.45 15.37 17.87
C ILE A 113 -8.57 16.58 16.95
N THR A 114 -9.60 17.42 17.14
CA THR A 114 -9.90 18.60 16.31
C THR A 114 -9.10 19.86 16.66
N GLN A 115 -7.86 19.74 17.17
CA GLN A 115 -6.95 20.89 17.34
C GLN A 115 -6.02 21.07 16.14
#